data_AF-A0A231PSD4-F1
#
_entry.id   AF-A0A231PSD4-F1
#
_cell.length_a   1.000
_cell.length_b   1.000
_cell.length_c   1.000
_cell.angle_alpha   90.00
_cell.angle_beta   90.00
_cell.angle_gamma   90.00
#
_symmetry.space_group_name_H-M   'P 1'
#
loop_
_entity.id
_entity.type
_entity.pdbx_description
1 polymer ?
#
loop_
_entity_poly.entity_id
_entity_poly.type
_entity_poly.pdbx_seq_one_letter_code
_entity_poly.pdbx_strand_id
1 'polypeptide(L)'
;MRNGCYVLTSKIDIWQDTFAPKAGASFEHGNLVELVTKVRYALSQPQLLEDAFELNRAYSLKELIYEDEVRRYQLLLDYQNTSTRQD
;
A
#
# COMPACT_ATOMS: atom_id res chain seq x y z
N MET A 1 4.13 4.63 0.19
CA MET A 1 4.34 3.80 1.39
C MET A 1 5.80 3.47 1.72
N ARG A 2 6.65 3.05 0.76
CA ARG A 2 8.05 2.64 1.06
C ARG A 2 8.90 3.67 1.81
N ASN A 3 8.61 4.96 1.62
CA ASN A 3 9.31 6.05 2.32
C ASN A 3 8.75 6.32 3.74
N GLY A 4 7.80 5.51 4.22
CA GLY A 4 7.19 5.64 5.54
C GLY A 4 6.29 6.88 5.72
N CYS A 5 5.91 7.58 4.66
CA CYS A 5 5.00 8.72 4.84
C CYS A 5 3.63 8.26 5.31
N TYR A 6 2.96 9.07 6.14
CA TYR A 6 1.52 8.97 6.36
C TYR A 6 0.80 9.19 5.02
N VAL A 7 -0.11 8.28 4.66
CA VAL A 7 -0.74 8.29 3.33
C VAL A 7 -2.19 8.77 3.41
N LEU A 8 -2.55 9.73 2.56
CA LEU A 8 -3.94 10.09 2.32
C LEU A 8 -4.32 9.66 0.90
N THR A 9 -5.33 8.81 0.77
CA THR A 9 -5.83 8.33 -0.53
C THR A 9 -7.26 8.80 -0.75
N SER A 10 -7.57 9.17 -1.99
CA SER A 10 -8.97 9.31 -2.38
C SER A 10 -9.57 7.91 -2.53
N LYS A 11 -10.83 7.72 -2.13
CA LYS A 11 -11.58 6.47 -2.35
C LYS A 11 -11.96 6.32 -3.82
N ILE A 12 -10.95 6.08 -4.66
CA ILE A 12 -11.11 5.78 -6.08
C ILE A 12 -10.45 4.43 -6.29
N ASP A 13 -11.28 3.42 -6.57
CA ASP A 13 -10.82 2.15 -7.13
C ASP A 13 -9.82 1.38 -6.24
N ILE A 14 -9.04 0.48 -6.83
CA ILE A 14 -8.06 -0.44 -6.20
C ILE A 14 -6.97 0.22 -5.34
N TRP A 15 -6.83 1.55 -5.39
CA TRP A 15 -5.83 2.29 -4.61
C TRP A 15 -6.36 2.77 -3.26
N GLN A 16 -7.63 2.53 -2.97
CA GLN A 16 -8.19 2.79 -1.66
C GLN A 16 -7.48 1.94 -0.60
N ASP A 17 -7.10 2.57 0.51
CA ASP A 17 -6.56 1.90 1.69
C ASP A 17 -5.27 1.09 1.42
N THR A 18 -4.49 1.47 0.39
CA THR A 18 -3.14 0.91 0.14
C THR A 18 -2.11 1.51 1.11
N PHE A 19 -2.39 1.43 2.41
CA PHE A 19 -1.54 1.82 3.52
C PHE A 19 -1.73 0.85 4.68
N ALA A 20 -0.73 0.75 5.54
CA ALA A 20 -0.83 -0.06 6.74
C ALA A 20 -1.97 0.48 7.63
N PRO A 21 -2.71 -0.39 8.35
CA PRO A 21 -3.71 0.07 9.31
C PRO A 21 -3.13 1.14 10.26
N LYS A 22 -3.85 2.25 10.43
CA LYS A 22 -3.46 3.43 11.23
C LYS A 22 -2.34 4.30 10.65
N ALA A 23 -1.72 3.92 9.53
CA ALA A 23 -0.65 4.67 8.88
C ALA A 23 -1.13 5.54 7.71
N GLY A 24 -2.43 5.76 7.63
CA GLY A 24 -3.07 6.55 6.60
C GLY A 24 -4.56 6.72 6.85
N ALA A 25 -5.20 7.46 5.95
CA ALA A 25 -6.65 7.60 5.92
C ALA A 25 -7.15 7.82 4.49
N SER A 26 -8.38 7.40 4.24
CA SER A 26 -9.06 7.64 2.98
C SER A 26 -10.09 8.77 3.10
N PHE A 27 -10.35 9.49 2.01
CA PHE A 27 -11.36 10.54 1.91
C PHE A 27 -12.24 10.34 0.66
N GLU A 28 -13.49 10.80 0.71
CA GLU A 28 -14.43 10.68 -0.41
C GLU A 28 -13.91 11.43 -1.65
N HIS A 29 -14.06 10.83 -2.82
CA HIS A 29 -13.61 11.46 -4.06
C HIS A 29 -14.35 12.78 -4.32
N GLY A 30 -13.60 13.82 -4.68
CA GLY A 30 -14.13 15.18 -4.86
C GLY A 30 -14.43 15.93 -3.55
N ASN A 31 -14.35 15.29 -2.38
CA ASN A 31 -14.57 15.96 -1.10
C ASN A 31 -13.29 16.64 -0.59
N LEU A 32 -13.03 17.84 -1.12
CA LEU A 32 -11.84 18.63 -0.74
C LEU A 32 -11.86 19.10 0.73
N VAL A 33 -13.05 19.31 1.30
CA VAL A 33 -13.19 19.73 2.70
C VAL A 33 -12.72 18.61 3.64
N GLU A 34 -13.11 17.37 3.35
CA GLU A 34 -12.65 16.21 4.09
C GLU A 34 -11.14 16.00 3.94
N LEU A 35 -10.59 16.13 2.73
CA LEU A 35 -9.14 16.07 2.48
C LEU A 35 -8.39 17.08 3.36
N VAL A 36 -8.77 18.36 3.31
CA VAL A 36 -8.12 19.42 4.09
C VAL A 36 -8.21 19.14 5.60
N THR A 37 -9.35 18.63 6.05
CA THR A 37 -9.56 18.28 7.47
C THR A 37 -8.61 17.17 7.91
N LYS A 38 -8.46 16.11 7.12
CA LYS A 38 -7.53 14.99 7.42
C LYS A 38 -6.07 15.41 7.34
N VAL A 39 -5.69 16.26 6.39
CA VAL A 39 -4.34 16.81 6.31
C VAL A 39 -4.01 17.61 7.58
N ARG A 40 -4.90 18.52 7.99
CA ARG A 40 -4.70 19.32 9.21
C ARG A 40 -4.61 18.43 10.45
N TYR A 41 -5.48 17.43 10.56
CA TYR A 41 -5.44 16.47 11.65
C TYR A 41 -4.09 15.75 11.70
N ALA A 42 -3.62 15.18 10.58
CA ALA A 42 -2.36 14.45 10.54
C ALA A 42 -1.16 15.34 10.92
N LEU A 43 -1.12 16.58 10.42
CA LEU A 43 -0.07 17.54 10.76
C LEU A 43 -0.12 18.01 12.22
N SER A 44 -1.29 17.97 12.86
CA SER A 44 -1.44 18.29 14.28
C SER A 44 -1.00 17.16 15.23
N GLN A 45 -0.70 15.98 14.70
CA GLN A 45 -0.35 14.78 15.46
C GLN A 45 1.02 14.25 15.03
N PRO A 46 2.14 14.84 15.49
CA PRO A 46 3.48 14.40 15.10
C PRO A 46 3.72 12.91 15.33
N GLN A 47 3.24 12.37 16.44
CA GLN A 47 3.36 10.94 16.76
C GLN A 47 2.68 10.05 15.71
N LEU A 48 1.54 10.49 15.15
CA LEU A 48 0.85 9.75 14.10
C LEU A 48 1.73 9.62 12.84
N LEU A 49 2.51 10.67 12.52
CA LEU A 49 3.40 10.67 11.37
C LEU A 49 4.63 9.78 11.60
N GLU A 50 5.17 9.78 12.83
CA GLU A 50 6.27 8.90 13.24
C GLU A 50 5.83 7.43 13.23
N ASP A 51 4.69 7.11 13.84
CA ASP A 51 4.15 5.74 13.86
C ASP A 51 3.86 5.23 12.44
N ALA A 52 3.35 6.10 11.57
CA ALA A 52 3.10 5.75 10.18
C ALA A 52 4.37 5.41 9.40
N PHE A 53 5.52 5.96 9.79
CA PHE A 53 6.80 5.63 9.20
C PHE A 53 7.15 4.16 9.38
N GLU A 54 7.15 3.69 10.61
CA GLU A 54 7.45 2.30 10.90
C GLU A 54 6.42 1.35 10.29
N LEU A 55 5.13 1.70 10.41
CA LEU A 55 4.03 0.86 9.92
C LEU A 55 4.01 0.73 8.39
N ASN A 56 4.08 1.83 7.64
CA ASN A 56 4.03 1.78 6.18
C ASN A 56 5.31 1.20 5.58
N ARG A 57 6.46 1.39 6.22
CA ARG A 57 7.71 0.78 5.79
C ARG A 57 7.66 -0.74 5.95
N ALA A 58 7.24 -1.23 7.12
CA ALA A 58 7.07 -2.66 7.36
C ALA A 58 6.03 -3.29 6.43
N TYR A 59 4.89 -2.63 6.23
CA TYR A 59 3.84 -3.10 5.33
C TYR A 59 4.30 -3.16 3.87
N SER A 60 5.00 -2.14 3.39
CA SER A 60 5.57 -2.15 2.02
C SER A 60 6.59 -3.27 1.83
N LEU A 61 7.36 -3.59 2.87
CA LEU A 61 8.33 -4.67 2.84
C LEU A 61 7.68 -6.05 2.94
N LYS A 62 6.38 -6.16 3.26
CA LYS A 62 5.69 -7.44 3.41
C LYS A 62 4.69 -7.71 2.29
N GLU A 63 3.91 -6.71 1.90
CA GLU A 63 2.82 -6.85 0.92
C GLU A 63 3.25 -6.43 -0.49
N LEU A 64 4.38 -5.72 -0.64
CA LEU A 64 4.92 -5.27 -1.93
C LEU A 64 6.33 -5.82 -2.18
N ILE A 65 6.54 -7.09 -1.79
CA ILE A 65 7.77 -7.81 -2.07
C ILE A 65 7.72 -8.24 -3.54
N TYR A 66 8.33 -7.42 -4.39
CA TYR A 66 8.56 -7.74 -5.80
C TYR A 66 9.23 -9.12 -5.97
N GLU A 67 10.07 -9.54 -5.01
CA GLU A 67 10.73 -10.85 -5.03
C GLU A 67 9.74 -12.03 -4.88
N ASP A 68 8.67 -11.88 -4.10
CA ASP A 68 7.64 -12.92 -3.97
C ASP A 68 6.73 -12.96 -5.21
N GLU A 69 6.43 -11.80 -5.81
CA GLU A 69 5.75 -11.78 -7.11
C GLU A 69 6.60 -12.41 -8.22
N VAL A 70 7.88 -12.06 -8.31
CA VAL A 70 8.83 -12.66 -9.25
C VAL A 70 8.90 -14.18 -9.04
N ARG A 71 8.96 -14.64 -7.78
CA ARG A 71 8.96 -16.07 -7.46
C ARG A 71 7.66 -16.75 -7.89
N ARG A 72 6.51 -16.09 -7.71
CA ARG A 72 5.20 -16.60 -8.16
C ARG A 72 5.11 -16.67 -9.68
N TYR A 73 5.61 -15.67 -10.40
CA TYR A 73 5.69 -15.69 -11.86
C TYR A 73 6.64 -16.79 -12.36
N GLN A 74 7.79 -16.97 -11.71
CA GLN A 74 8.73 -18.04 -12.06
C GLN A 74 8.08 -19.43 -11.90
N LEU A 75 7.38 -19.67 -10.79
CA LEU A 75 6.64 -20.91 -10.56
C LEU A 75 5.58 -21.17 -11.65
N LEU A 76 4.85 -20.13 -12.08
CA LEU A 76 3.87 -20.25 -13.15
C LEU A 76 4.51 -20.58 -14.50
N LEU A 77 5.63 -19.94 -14.84
CA LEU A 77 6.40 -20.22 -16.05
C LEU A 77 6.94 -21.66 -16.04
N ASP A 78 7.48 -22.11 -14.92
CA ASP A 78 8.02 -23.47 -14.77
C ASP A 78 6.92 -24.53 -14.90
N TYR A 79 5.74 -24.27 -14.35
CA TYR A 79 4.57 -25.14 -14.48
C TYR A 79 4.06 -25.25 -15.93
N GLN A 80 3.99 -24.14 -16.65
CA GLN A 80 3.61 -24.13 -18.07
C GLN A 80 4.61 -24.89 -18.94
N ASN A 81 5.91 -24.72 -18.68
CA ASN A 81 6.98 -25.38 -19.43
C ASN A 81 7.07 -26.89 -19.18
N THR A 82 6.64 -27.36 -18.00
CA THR A 82 6.60 -28.79 -17.68
C THR A 82 5.34 -29.47 -18.22
N SER A 83 4.20 -28.78 -18.21
CA SER A 83 2.93 -29.30 -18.77
C SER A 83 2.95 -29.40 -20.30
N THR A 84 3.64 -28.50 -21.00
CA THR A 84 3.76 -28.52 -22.48
C THR A 84 4.77 -29.53 -23.03
N ARG A 85 5.58 -30.17 -22.17
CA ARG A 85 6.56 -31.20 -22.56
C ARG A 85 6.07 -32.63 -22.33
N GLN A 86 4.89 -32.80 -21.76
CA GLN A 86 4.28 -34.11 -21.48
C GLN A 86 3.22 -34.53 -22.51
N ASP A 87 2.96 -33.69 -23.51
CA ASP A 87 2.19 -34.01 -24.72
C ASP A 87 3.14 -34.24 -25.92
#